data_AF-A0A8J9SXB0-F1
#
_entry.id   AF-A0A8J9SXB0-F1
#
_cell.length_a   1.000
_cell.length_b   1.000
_cell.length_c   1.000
_cell.angle_alpha   90.00
_cell.angle_beta   90.00
_cell.angle_gamma   90.00
#
_symmetry.space_group_name_H-M   'P 1'
#
loop_
_entity.id
_entity.type
_entity.pdbx_description
1 polymer ?
#
loop_
_entity_poly.entity_id
_entity_poly.type
_entity_poly.pdbx_seq_one_letter_code
_entity_poly.pdbx_strand_id
1 'polypeptide(L)'
;AGRAGRRGLDKVGTVIICCFGETPPPQQMLKQMLTGSSTRLNSRFRLTYNMILNLLRVEEMSVESMIKRSFSEFATQRALTTNDFPQLLTRGIRALE
;
A
#
# COMPACT_ATOMS: atom_id res chain seq x y z
N ALA A 1 -12.17 11.04 9.94
CA ALA A 1 -13.37 10.53 10.64
C ALA A 1 -13.00 9.74 11.90
N GLY A 2 -12.23 8.64 11.82
CA GLY A 2 -11.99 7.74 12.97
C GLY A 2 -11.32 8.33 14.22
N ARG A 3 -10.80 9.56 14.17
CA ARG A 3 -10.19 10.27 15.30
C ARG A 3 -11.14 11.20 16.07
N ALA A 4 -12.40 11.33 15.64
CA ALA A 4 -13.30 12.38 16.11
C ALA A 4 -13.86 12.17 17.53
N GLY A 5 -13.79 10.97 18.10
CA GLY A 5 -14.29 10.69 19.45
C GLY A 5 -13.15 10.48 20.46
N ARG A 6 -13.27 11.08 21.65
CA ARG A 6 -12.35 10.82 22.77
C ARG A 6 -12.89 9.67 23.61
N ARG A 7 -12.13 8.57 23.66
CA ARG A 7 -12.50 7.35 24.38
C ARG A 7 -12.72 7.65 25.87
N GLY A 8 -13.91 7.29 26.37
CA GLY A 8 -14.28 7.44 27.78
C GLY A 8 -14.83 8.81 28.16
N LEU A 9 -14.83 9.79 27.25
CA LEU A 9 -15.39 11.14 27.49
C LEU A 9 -16.59 11.42 26.60
N ASP A 10 -16.48 11.09 25.31
CA ASP A 10 -17.53 11.37 24.33
C ASP A 10 -18.32 10.10 24.01
N LYS A 11 -19.66 10.19 23.96
CA LYS A 11 -20.54 9.07 23.59
C LYS A 11 -20.44 8.73 22.09
N VAL A 12 -20.24 9.74 21.24
CA VAL A 12 -20.12 9.62 19.78
C VAL A 12 -19.07 10.61 19.26
N GLY A 13 -18.43 10.30 18.12
CA GLY A 13 -17.54 11.23 17.44
C GLY A 13 -18.23 11.94 16.28
N THR A 14 -18.38 13.25 16.35
CA THR A 14 -19.02 14.05 15.30
C THR A 14 -18.01 14.42 14.22
N VAL A 15 -18.35 14.16 12.95
CA VAL A 15 -17.52 14.50 11.79
C VAL A 15 -18.35 15.38 10.86
N ILE A 16 -17.81 16.54 10.49
CA ILE A 16 -18.46 17.49 9.57
C ILE A 16 -17.65 17.53 8.27
N ILE A 17 -18.32 17.39 7.13
CA ILE A 17 -17.73 17.60 5.81
C ILE A 17 -18.19 18.96 5.33
N CYS A 18 -17.26 19.91 5.21
CA CYS A 18 -17.58 21.24 4.72
C CYS A 18 -17.53 21.27 3.19
N CYS A 19 -18.63 21.66 2.56
CA CYS A 19 -18.72 21.85 1.11
C CYS A 19 -18.69 23.35 0.83
N PHE A 20 -17.50 23.92 0.64
CA PHE A 20 -17.32 25.36 0.41
C PHE A 20 -17.52 25.80 -1.05
N GLY A 21 -17.85 24.87 -1.95
CA GLY A 21 -18.15 25.18 -3.36
C GLY A 21 -19.63 25.45 -3.60
N GLU A 22 -19.93 26.08 -4.74
CA GLU A 22 -21.31 26.34 -5.23
C GLU A 22 -22.17 25.06 -5.32
N THR A 23 -21.54 23.92 -5.64
CA THR A 23 -22.22 22.63 -5.73
C THR A 23 -21.52 21.60 -4.84
N PRO A 24 -22.30 20.75 -4.14
CA PRO A 24 -21.73 19.68 -3.34
C PRO A 24 -21.05 18.63 -4.25
N PRO A 25 -20.05 17.89 -3.73
CA PRO A 25 -19.43 16.79 -4.45
C PRO A 25 -20.49 15.75 -4.88
N PRO A 26 -20.31 15.06 -6.02
CA PRO A 26 -21.25 14.05 -6.48
C PRO A 26 -21.54 13.00 -5.41
N GLN A 27 -22.82 12.61 -5.27
CA GLN A 27 -23.27 11.66 -4.25
C GLN A 27 -22.49 10.33 -4.31
N GLN A 28 -22.17 9.85 -5.51
CA GLN A 28 -21.42 8.60 -5.70
C GLN A 28 -20.01 8.68 -5.11
N MET A 29 -19.32 9.82 -5.28
CA MET A 29 -18.00 10.06 -4.71
C MET A 29 -18.05 10.10 -3.19
N LEU A 30 -19.03 10.80 -2.62
CA LEU A 30 -19.23 10.86 -1.16
C LEU A 30 -19.55 9.48 -0.58
N LYS A 31 -20.41 8.71 -1.25
CA LYS A 31 -20.72 7.33 -0.85
C LYS A 31 -19.47 6.46 -0.87
N GLN A 32 -18.67 6.53 -1.93
CA GLN A 32 -17.42 5.77 -2.01
C GLN A 32 -16.40 6.22 -0.95
N MET A 33 -16.31 7.51 -0.63
CA MET A 33 -15.43 8.02 0.41
C MET A 33 -15.83 7.51 1.81
N LEU A 34 -17.14 7.48 2.10
CA LEU A 34 -17.68 7.14 3.41
C LEU A 34 -17.82 5.63 3.65
N THR A 35 -18.28 4.89 2.64
CA THR A 35 -18.59 3.45 2.74
C THR A 35 -17.75 2.58 1.81
N GLY A 36 -16.72 3.14 1.19
CA GLY A 36 -15.81 2.38 0.33
C GLY A 36 -14.96 1.38 1.11
N SER A 37 -14.35 0.46 0.39
CA SER A 37 -13.39 -0.48 0.97
C SER A 37 -12.16 0.25 1.49
N SER A 38 -11.59 -0.24 2.60
CA SER A 38 -10.32 0.24 3.12
C SER A 38 -9.22 0.19 2.04
N THR A 39 -8.31 1.16 2.07
CA THR A 39 -7.18 1.20 1.15
C THR A 39 -6.26 0.01 1.42
N ARG A 40 -5.92 -0.72 0.35
CA ARG A 40 -4.96 -1.81 0.45
C ARG A 40 -3.57 -1.25 0.70
N LEU A 41 -2.85 -1.86 1.64
CA LEU A 41 -1.44 -1.56 1.86
C LEU A 41 -0.63 -2.13 0.71
N ASN A 42 -0.04 -1.24 -0.07
CA ASN A 42 0.88 -1.59 -1.15
C ASN A 42 2.31 -1.31 -0.68
N SER A 43 3.25 -2.19 -1.05
CA SER A 43 4.67 -1.96 -0.80
C SER A 43 5.10 -0.61 -1.37
N ARG A 44 5.81 0.18 -0.57
CA ARG A 44 6.51 1.40 -1.01
C ARG A 44 8.02 1.20 -1.03
N PHE A 45 8.48 -0.05 -0.98
CA PHE A 45 9.90 -0.36 -1.04
C PHE A 45 10.51 0.21 -2.32
N ARG A 46 11.59 0.97 -2.17
CA ARG A 46 12.36 1.59 -3.23
C ARG A 46 13.83 1.57 -2.84
N LEU A 47 14.69 1.19 -3.78
CA LEU A 47 16.12 1.31 -3.59
C LEU A 47 16.51 2.78 -3.71
N THR A 48 17.28 3.25 -2.73
CA THR A 48 17.88 4.59 -2.75
C THR A 48 19.39 4.44 -2.69
N TYR A 49 20.14 5.38 -3.26
CA TYR A 49 21.60 5.31 -3.25
C TYR A 49 22.17 5.20 -1.84
N ASN A 50 21.62 5.95 -0.88
CA ASN A 50 22.02 5.88 0.51
C ASN A 50 21.80 4.47 1.11
N MET A 51 20.68 3.82 0.80
CA MET A 51 20.43 2.44 1.19
C MET A 51 21.48 1.49 0.60
N ILE A 52 21.76 1.58 -0.70
CA ILE A 52 22.75 0.74 -1.38
C ILE A 52 24.13 0.92 -0.76
N LEU A 53 24.56 2.17 -0.55
CA LEU A 53 25.86 2.46 0.06
C LEU A 53 25.95 1.94 1.50
N ASN A 54 24.89 2.05 2.30
CA ASN A 54 24.87 1.50 3.65
C ASN A 54 24.89 -0.02 3.67
N LEU A 55 24.25 -0.67 2.71
CA LEU A 55 24.27 -2.14 2.58
C LEU A 55 25.64 -2.63 2.13
N LEU A 56 26.28 -1.96 1.17
CA LEU A 56 27.65 -2.30 0.77
C LEU A 56 28.67 -2.09 1.90
N ARG A 57 28.38 -1.19 2.84
CA ARG A 57 29.22 -0.97 4.04
C ARG A 57 29.05 -2.08 5.09
N VAL A 58 27.90 -2.73 5.15
CA VAL A 58 27.59 -3.74 6.17
C VAL A 58 27.75 -5.13 5.56
N GLU A 59 28.78 -5.87 6.01
CA GLU A 59 29.15 -7.17 5.43
C GLU A 59 28.08 -8.27 5.59
N GLU A 60 27.18 -8.16 6.57
CA GLU A 60 26.21 -9.20 6.88
C GLU A 60 24.94 -9.21 6.02
N MET A 61 24.67 -8.17 5.20
CA MET A 61 23.43 -8.08 4.42
C MET A 61 23.64 -7.54 3.01
N SER A 62 23.47 -8.42 2.03
CA SER A 62 23.55 -8.06 0.62
C SER A 62 22.28 -7.35 0.12
N VAL A 63 22.42 -6.49 -0.89
CA VAL A 63 21.29 -5.77 -1.51
C VAL A 63 20.27 -6.75 -2.09
N GLU A 64 20.74 -7.84 -2.68
CA GLU A 64 19.89 -8.91 -3.25
C GLU A 64 19.05 -9.57 -2.16
N SER A 65 19.63 -9.80 -0.98
CA SER A 65 18.92 -10.39 0.16
C SER A 65 17.84 -9.45 0.69
N MET A 66 18.09 -8.14 0.70
CA MET A 66 17.10 -7.14 1.07
C MET A 66 15.95 -7.08 0.06
N ILE A 67 16.24 -7.11 -1.25
CA ILE A 67 15.22 -7.14 -2.31
C ILE A 67 14.35 -8.39 -2.18
N LYS A 68 14.97 -9.56 -1.98
CA LYS A 68 14.24 -10.82 -1.77
C LYS A 68 13.33 -10.77 -0.56
N ARG A 69 13.71 -10.12 0.54
CA ARG A 69 12.85 -10.01 1.73
C ARG A 69 11.86 -8.84 1.66
N SER A 70 11.86 -8.06 0.59
CA SER A 70 10.99 -6.88 0.46
C SER A 70 9.52 -7.29 0.28
N PHE A 71 8.59 -6.48 0.82
CA PHE A 71 7.14 -6.71 0.65
C PHE A 71 6.67 -6.56 -0.81
N SER A 72 7.47 -5.92 -1.66
CA SER A 72 7.23 -5.88 -3.12
C SER A 72 7.35 -7.26 -3.75
N GLU A 73 8.29 -8.08 -3.27
CA GLU A 73 8.57 -9.42 -3.79
C GLU A 73 7.69 -10.51 -3.13
N PHE A 74 6.89 -10.13 -2.13
CA PHE A 74 6.03 -11.07 -1.41
C PHE A 74 4.96 -11.69 -2.31
N ALA A 75 4.39 -10.93 -3.24
CA ALA A 75 3.33 -11.41 -4.13
C ALA A 75 3.87 -12.45 -5.14
N THR A 76 5.05 -12.23 -5.69
CA THR A 76 5.75 -13.15 -6.60
C THR A 76 6.20 -14.40 -5.86
N GLN A 77 6.80 -14.26 -4.67
CA GLN A 77 7.19 -15.43 -3.85
C GLN A 77 6.01 -16.31 -3.47
N ARG A 78 4.89 -15.70 -3.05
CA ARG A 78 3.68 -16.46 -2.69
C ARG A 78 3.09 -17.22 -3.88
N ALA A 79 3.16 -16.64 -5.08
CA ALA A 79 2.69 -17.30 -6.29
C ALA A 79 3.63 -18.46 -6.70
N LEU A 80 4.94 -18.30 -6.53
CA LEU A 80 5.93 -19.37 -6.76
C LEU A 80 5.73 -20.57 -5.83
N THR A 81 5.38 -20.34 -4.55
CA THR A 81 5.14 -21.44 -3.60
C THR A 81 3.82 -22.17 -3.83
N THR A 82 2.89 -21.58 -4.58
CA THR A 82 1.54 -22.15 -4.81
C THR A 82 1.45 -22.93 -6.14
N ASN A 83 2.56 -23.09 -6.87
CA ASN A 83 2.63 -23.69 -8.21
C ASN A 83 1.81 -22.96 -9.31
N ASP A 84 1.45 -21.69 -9.11
CA ASP A 84 0.75 -20.84 -10.10
C ASP A 84 1.71 -20.25 -11.16
N PHE A 85 2.69 -21.03 -11.62
CA PHE A 85 3.72 -20.63 -12.59
C PHE A 85 3.17 -19.99 -13.89
N PRO A 86 2.04 -20.45 -14.48
CA PRO A 86 1.54 -19.87 -15.73
C PRO A 86 1.15 -18.39 -15.59
N GLN A 87 0.57 -18.00 -14.46
CA GLN A 87 0.07 -16.64 -14.23
C GLN A 87 1.21 -15.62 -14.03
N LEU A 88 2.35 -16.07 -13.50
CA LEU A 88 3.54 -15.26 -13.32
C LEU A 88 4.26 -14.97 -14.63
N LEU A 89 4.36 -15.95 -15.53
CA LEU A 89 4.95 -15.76 -16.87
C LEU A 89 4.15 -14.74 -17.68
N THR A 90 2.81 -14.83 -17.67
CA THR A 90 1.94 -13.88 -18.37
C THR A 90 2.10 -12.45 -17.82
N ARG A 91 2.31 -12.29 -16.52
CA ARG A 91 2.59 -10.97 -15.90
C ARG A 91 3.97 -10.43 -16.26
N GLY A 92 4.99 -11.29 -16.28
CA GLY A 92 6.36 -10.91 -16.63
C GLY A 92 6.47 -10.43 -18.07
N ILE A 93 5.84 -11.14 -19.01
CA ILE A 93 5.82 -10.77 -20.43
C ILE A 93 5.12 -9.41 -20.61
N ARG A 94 3.97 -9.21 -19.97
CA ARG A 94 3.19 -7.96 -20.07
C ARG A 94 3.84 -6.75 -19.37
N ALA A 95 4.84 -6.97 -18.51
CA ALA A 95 5.62 -5.89 -17.89
C ALA A 95 6.88 -5.53 -18.69
N LEU A 96 7.26 -6.37 -19.67
CA LEU A 96 8.37 -6.15 -20.59
C LEU A 96 7.92 -5.55 -21.93
N GLU A 97 6.62 -5.62 -22.25
CA GLU A 97 5.94 -4.84 -23.30
C GLU A 97 5.55 -3.44 -22.79
#